data_AF-A0AB35YD13-F1
#
_entry.id   AF-A0AB35YD13-F1
#
_cell.length_a   1.000
_cell.length_b   1.000
_cell.length_c   1.000
_cell.angle_alpha   90.00
_cell.angle_beta   90.00
_cell.angle_gamma   90.00
#
_symmetry.space_group_name_H-M   'P 1'
#
loop_
_entity.id
_entity.type
_entity.pdbx_description
1 polymer ?
#
loop_
_entity_poly.entity_id
_entity_poly.type
_entity_poly.pdbx_seq_one_letter_code
_entity_poly.pdbx_strand_id
1 'polypeptide(L)'
;MTDNNTPNTTQQENTTQPEGNGPAGKMFTQEEVNNIVRERLNRVKAGAAEQDERATALDEREAAVQQREQAMQQKESRAACEDHCKAKGYDTAFLDLLDTSDPERFTALLDKLHETAAADLKAQHEAEQATQAEQSAAQRLEHMELDNALAQQAAGLKFSSESARQYFLAQCKEQDFALQGGQIVGLDDYIRAFKEHDPSAILPSGGLPQFTASATGSPLAARQRDAIADAFKPKG
;
A
#
# COMPACT_ATOMS: atom_id res chain seq x y z
N MET A 1 -57.41 -18.74 -3.63
CA MET A 1 -57.86 -18.99 -2.25
C MET A 1 -58.80 -17.88 -1.84
N THR A 2 -60.05 -18.23 -1.61
CA THR A 2 -61.11 -17.43 -0.98
C THR A 2 -60.87 -17.35 0.52
N ASP A 3 -61.01 -16.17 1.15
CA ASP A 3 -61.40 -15.97 2.55
C ASP A 3 -61.85 -14.50 2.72
N ASN A 4 -63.15 -14.21 2.60
CA ASN A 4 -64.16 -14.17 3.66
C ASN A 4 -64.07 -12.90 4.55
N ASN A 5 -64.61 -11.80 4.02
CA ASN A 5 -64.82 -10.53 4.70
C ASN A 5 -66.17 -10.61 5.43
N THR A 6 -66.14 -10.71 6.76
CA THR A 6 -67.32 -10.66 7.62
C THR A 6 -67.64 -9.20 7.99
N PRO A 7 -68.81 -8.66 7.63
CA PRO A 7 -69.26 -7.37 8.14
C PRO A 7 -69.88 -7.56 9.53
N ASN A 8 -69.27 -7.02 10.59
CA ASN A 8 -69.93 -6.92 11.89
C ASN A 8 -70.72 -5.61 11.96
N THR A 9 -71.97 -5.70 11.48
CA THR A 9 -73.03 -4.71 11.72
C THR A 9 -73.63 -5.00 13.08
N THR A 10 -73.22 -4.28 14.11
CA THR A 10 -74.00 -4.19 15.36
C THR A 10 -74.87 -2.94 15.27
N GLN A 11 -75.98 -3.05 14.54
CA GLN A 11 -77.07 -2.09 14.66
C GLN A 11 -77.69 -2.28 16.05
N GLN A 12 -77.52 -1.26 16.91
CA GLN A 12 -78.35 -1.08 18.08
C GLN A 12 -79.80 -0.97 17.62
N GLU A 13 -80.63 -1.90 18.10
CA GLU A 13 -82.07 -1.82 18.01
C GLU A 13 -82.54 -0.55 18.75
N ASN A 14 -82.88 0.48 17.98
CA ASN A 14 -83.59 1.64 18.47
C ASN A 14 -85.06 1.23 18.67
N THR A 15 -85.37 0.63 19.83
CA THR A 15 -86.76 0.37 20.25
C THR A 15 -87.43 1.70 20.56
N THR A 16 -88.01 2.32 19.54
CA THR A 16 -89.00 3.37 19.72
C THR A 16 -90.32 2.68 20.01
N GLN A 17 -90.76 2.67 21.28
CA GLN A 17 -92.09 2.23 21.65
C GLN A 17 -92.92 3.48 22.04
N PRO A 18 -93.98 3.83 21.30
CA PRO A 18 -94.91 4.87 21.70
C PRO A 18 -96.09 4.19 22.40
N GLU A 19 -96.03 3.99 23.71
CA GLU A 19 -97.22 3.56 24.45
C GLU A 19 -97.36 4.26 25.79
N GLY A 20 -98.56 4.84 25.97
CA GLY A 20 -99.15 5.00 27.29
C GLY A 20 -98.84 6.32 27.99
N ASN A 21 -99.72 7.30 27.79
CA ASN A 21 -99.92 8.39 28.73
C ASN A 21 -100.47 7.77 30.05
N GLY A 22 -99.58 7.29 30.92
CA GLY A 22 -99.90 6.77 32.24
C GLY A 22 -100.22 7.91 33.22
N PRO A 23 -101.25 7.78 34.08
CA PRO A 23 -101.72 8.85 34.94
C PRO A 23 -100.74 9.07 36.10
N ALA A 24 -100.71 10.32 36.59
CA ALA A 24 -99.80 10.88 37.58
C ALA A 24 -98.41 11.21 37.02
N GLY A 25 -98.25 12.49 36.65
CA GLY A 25 -96.94 13.08 36.40
C GLY A 25 -96.03 12.86 37.61
N LYS A 26 -95.10 11.91 37.48
CA LYS A 26 -93.97 11.75 38.38
C LYS A 26 -93.08 12.98 38.16
N MET A 27 -93.39 14.06 38.86
CA MET A 27 -92.44 15.17 38.98
C MET A 27 -91.21 14.56 39.65
N PHE A 28 -90.08 14.54 38.94
CA PHE A 28 -88.81 14.09 39.49
C PHE A 28 -88.61 14.78 40.83
N THR A 29 -88.42 13.99 41.88
CA THR A 29 -88.12 14.55 43.18
C THR A 29 -86.74 15.22 43.09
N GLN A 30 -86.52 16.27 43.88
CA GLN A 30 -85.22 16.96 43.89
C GLN A 30 -84.06 16.00 44.19
N GLU A 31 -84.31 14.94 44.95
CA GLU A 31 -83.35 13.87 45.26
C GLU A 31 -83.00 13.02 44.02
N GLU A 32 -83.98 12.66 43.19
CA GLU A 32 -83.73 11.96 41.91
C GLU A 32 -82.93 12.83 40.95
N VAL A 33 -83.25 14.12 40.84
CA VAL A 33 -82.48 15.07 40.03
C VAL A 33 -81.05 15.16 40.53
N ASN A 34 -80.85 15.29 41.85
CA ASN A 34 -79.51 15.36 42.45
C ASN A 34 -78.69 14.08 42.19
N ASN A 35 -79.34 12.90 42.23
CA ASN A 35 -78.68 11.62 41.93
C ASN A 35 -78.28 11.51 40.44
N ILE A 36 -79.16 11.92 39.52
CA ILE A 36 -78.87 11.94 38.08
C ILE A 36 -77.71 12.90 37.76
N VAL A 37 -77.69 14.08 38.38
CA VAL A 37 -76.61 15.06 38.20
C VAL A 37 -75.29 14.49 38.72
N ARG A 38 -75.28 13.84 39.90
CA ARG A 38 -74.08 13.17 40.45
C ARG A 38 -73.59 12.05 39.54
N GLU A 39 -74.48 11.21 39.01
CA GLU A 39 -74.09 10.11 38.12
C GLU A 39 -73.51 10.64 36.80
N ARG A 40 -74.14 11.65 36.19
CA ARG A 40 -73.62 12.30 34.98
C ARG A 40 -72.27 12.96 35.24
N LEU A 41 -72.12 13.65 36.38
CA LEU A 41 -70.86 14.28 36.76
C LEU A 41 -69.75 13.23 36.95
N ASN A 42 -70.04 12.12 37.61
CA ASN A 42 -69.09 11.03 37.78
C ASN A 42 -68.73 10.36 36.45
N ARG A 43 -69.68 10.20 35.53
CA ARG A 43 -69.44 9.65 34.19
C ARG A 43 -68.58 10.58 33.33
N VAL A 44 -68.81 11.89 33.39
CA VAL A 44 -67.97 12.89 32.70
C VAL A 44 -66.58 12.93 33.31
N LYS A 45 -66.46 12.87 34.65
CA LYS A 45 -65.16 12.82 35.33
C LYS A 45 -64.38 11.54 35.02
N ALA A 46 -65.06 10.39 34.97
CA ALA A 46 -64.46 9.12 34.58
C ALA A 46 -64.01 9.14 33.11
N GLY A 47 -64.86 9.63 32.20
CA GLY A 47 -64.48 9.79 30.78
C GLY A 47 -63.33 10.78 30.57
N ALA A 48 -63.25 11.84 31.38
CA ALA A 48 -62.11 12.76 31.34
C ALA A 48 -60.82 12.11 31.87
N ALA A 49 -60.89 11.29 32.93
CA ALA A 49 -59.74 10.54 33.44
C ALA A 49 -59.26 9.47 32.44
N GLU A 50 -60.18 8.75 31.80
CA GLU A 50 -59.84 7.78 30.74
C GLU A 50 -59.22 8.44 29.51
N GLN A 51 -59.67 9.66 29.15
CA GLN A 51 -59.06 10.44 28.07
C GLN A 51 -57.67 10.93 28.42
N ASP A 52 -57.45 11.35 29.66
CA ASP A 52 -56.14 11.79 30.17
C ASP A 52 -55.14 10.62 30.20
N GLU A 53 -55.54 9.46 30.74
CA GLU A 53 -54.73 8.24 30.73
C GLU A 53 -54.39 7.78 29.31
N ARG A 54 -55.35 7.88 28.38
CA ARG A 54 -55.13 7.56 26.97
C ARG A 54 -54.20 8.55 26.29
N ALA A 55 -54.27 9.84 26.62
CA ALA A 55 -53.35 10.84 26.11
C ALA A 55 -51.92 10.56 26.60
N THR A 56 -51.74 10.28 27.90
CA THR A 56 -50.42 9.92 28.44
C THR A 56 -49.86 8.63 27.82
N ALA A 57 -50.71 7.62 27.60
CA ALA A 57 -50.28 6.37 26.97
C ALA A 57 -49.91 6.54 25.49
N LEU A 58 -50.53 7.51 24.79
CA LEU A 58 -50.17 7.85 23.42
C LEU A 58 -48.82 8.57 23.36
N ASP A 59 -48.58 9.53 24.26
CA ASP A 59 -47.31 10.25 24.34
C ASP A 59 -46.14 9.30 24.66
N GLU A 60 -46.32 8.38 25.62
CA GLU A 60 -45.31 7.37 25.96
C GLU A 60 -45.03 6.43 24.77
N ARG A 61 -46.07 6.03 24.05
CA ARG A 61 -45.93 5.19 22.85
C ARG A 61 -45.22 5.93 21.73
N GLU A 62 -45.50 7.21 21.54
CA GLU A 62 -44.82 8.04 20.55
C GLU A 62 -43.34 8.18 20.90
N ALA A 63 -43.01 8.47 22.16
CA ALA A 63 -41.63 8.53 22.63
C ALA A 63 -40.88 7.20 22.42
N ALA A 64 -41.53 6.06 22.69
CA ALA A 64 -40.96 4.73 22.46
C ALA A 64 -40.71 4.45 20.97
N VAL A 65 -41.63 4.88 20.08
CA VAL A 65 -41.46 4.77 18.63
C VAL A 65 -40.30 5.64 18.15
N GLN A 66 -40.21 6.89 18.60
CA GLN A 66 -39.11 7.80 18.26
C GLN A 66 -37.75 7.25 18.72
N GLN A 67 -37.67 6.70 19.93
CA GLN A 67 -36.43 6.06 20.41
C GLN A 67 -36.03 4.86 19.54
N ARG A 68 -37.00 4.04 19.13
CA ARG A 68 -36.74 2.89 18.26
C ARG A 68 -36.27 3.33 16.88
N GLU A 69 -36.88 4.37 16.32
CA GLU A 69 -36.48 4.93 15.03
C GLU A 69 -35.05 5.46 15.07
N GLN A 70 -34.69 6.23 16.10
CA GLN A 70 -33.31 6.71 16.30
C GLN A 70 -32.31 5.56 16.44
N ALA A 71 -32.66 4.51 17.20
CA ALA A 71 -31.80 3.34 17.36
C ALA A 71 -31.63 2.55 16.07
N MET A 72 -32.65 2.49 15.21
CA MET A 72 -32.55 1.88 13.88
C MET A 72 -31.70 2.75 12.96
N GLN A 73 -31.93 4.07 12.94
CA GLN A 73 -31.16 5.02 12.13
C GLN A 73 -29.66 4.95 12.44
N GLN A 74 -29.27 4.88 13.71
CA GLN A 74 -27.86 4.72 14.12
C GLN A 74 -27.26 3.38 13.68
N LYS A 75 -28.05 2.31 13.71
CA LYS A 75 -27.60 0.99 13.23
C LYS A 75 -27.45 0.98 11.72
N GLU A 76 -28.37 1.61 11.00
CA GLU A 76 -28.31 1.75 9.55
C GLU A 76 -27.14 2.64 9.12
N SER A 77 -26.91 3.77 9.80
CA SER A 77 -25.77 4.64 9.51
C SER A 77 -24.44 3.93 9.76
N ARG A 78 -24.33 3.15 10.85
CA ARG A 78 -23.14 2.33 11.12
C ARG A 78 -22.96 1.22 10.10
N ALA A 79 -24.03 0.54 9.70
CA ALA A 79 -23.98 -0.49 8.66
C ALA A 79 -23.56 0.10 7.31
N ALA A 80 -24.09 1.27 6.93
CA ALA A 80 -23.69 1.96 5.70
C ALA A 80 -22.20 2.36 5.72
N CYS A 81 -21.69 2.83 6.87
CA CYS A 81 -20.27 3.10 7.05
C CYS A 81 -19.43 1.81 6.94
N GLU A 82 -19.90 0.71 7.52
CA GLU A 82 -19.22 -0.59 7.47
C GLU A 82 -19.16 -1.15 6.05
N ASP A 83 -20.26 -1.07 5.31
CA ASP A 83 -20.33 -1.48 3.92
C ASP A 83 -19.38 -0.65 3.05
N HIS A 84 -19.29 0.66 3.31
CA HIS A 84 -18.34 1.51 2.60
C HIS A 84 -16.88 1.15 2.92
N CYS A 85 -16.56 0.89 4.20
CA CYS A 85 -15.23 0.43 4.59
C CYS A 85 -14.87 -0.85 3.85
N LYS A 86 -15.76 -1.84 3.85
CA LYS A 86 -15.54 -3.12 3.16
C LYS A 86 -15.42 -2.95 1.65
N ALA A 87 -16.23 -2.10 1.03
CA ALA A 87 -16.21 -1.86 -0.41
C ALA A 87 -14.87 -1.23 -0.88
N LYS A 88 -14.30 -0.33 -0.07
CA LYS A 88 -13.00 0.31 -0.34
C LYS A 88 -11.81 -0.49 0.19
N GLY A 89 -12.04 -1.55 0.96
CA GLY A 89 -10.98 -2.33 1.61
C GLY A 89 -10.34 -1.64 2.81
N TYR A 90 -11.05 -0.70 3.44
CA TYR A 90 -10.63 -0.04 4.68
C TYR A 90 -10.88 -0.94 5.89
N ASP A 91 -10.03 -0.78 6.92
CA ASP A 91 -10.16 -1.54 8.17
C ASP A 91 -11.44 -1.14 8.92
N THR A 92 -12.19 -2.13 9.38
CA THR A 92 -13.38 -1.93 10.21
C THR A 92 -13.07 -1.23 11.54
N ALA A 93 -11.80 -1.19 11.97
CA ALA A 93 -11.37 -0.40 13.13
C ALA A 93 -11.72 1.10 13.01
N PHE A 94 -11.87 1.63 11.80
CA PHE A 94 -12.29 3.02 11.60
C PHE A 94 -13.71 3.29 12.09
N LEU A 95 -14.58 2.28 12.17
CA LEU A 95 -15.96 2.42 12.65
C LEU A 95 -16.05 2.73 14.15
N ASP A 96 -15.02 2.38 14.91
CA ASP A 96 -14.96 2.64 16.35
C ASP A 96 -14.18 3.93 16.67
N LEU A 97 -13.42 4.46 15.71
CA LEU A 97 -12.60 5.66 15.88
C LEU A 97 -13.26 6.92 15.33
N LEU A 98 -14.02 6.81 14.24
CA LEU A 98 -14.71 7.93 13.60
C LEU A 98 -16.20 7.92 13.92
N ASP A 99 -16.82 9.10 13.86
CA ASP A 99 -18.26 9.26 14.06
C ASP A 99 -19.04 8.58 12.92
N THR A 100 -19.89 7.62 13.26
CA THR A 100 -20.75 6.84 12.33
C THR A 100 -22.19 7.35 12.29
N SER A 101 -22.47 8.48 12.93
CA SER A 101 -23.79 9.13 12.93
C SER A 101 -24.18 9.67 11.54
N ASP A 102 -23.18 10.04 10.73
CA ASP A 102 -23.38 10.58 9.38
C ASP A 102 -22.48 9.83 8.38
N PRO A 103 -23.05 8.97 7.53
CA PRO A 103 -22.27 8.17 6.60
C PRO A 103 -21.58 9.02 5.52
N GLU A 104 -22.16 10.14 5.10
CA GLU A 104 -21.55 10.99 4.07
C GLU A 104 -20.28 11.67 4.59
N ARG A 105 -20.34 12.18 5.82
CA ARG A 105 -19.16 12.79 6.46
C ARG A 105 -18.09 11.76 6.77
N PHE A 106 -18.48 10.59 7.26
CA PHE A 106 -17.55 9.49 7.55
C PHE A 106 -16.78 9.08 6.30
N THR A 107 -17.48 8.83 5.20
CA THR A 107 -16.87 8.39 3.93
C THR A 107 -15.98 9.47 3.34
N ALA A 108 -16.40 10.74 3.36
CA ALA A 108 -15.58 11.86 2.89
C ALA A 108 -14.27 12.02 3.69
N LEU A 109 -14.33 11.85 5.01
CA LEU A 109 -13.15 11.93 5.88
C LEU A 109 -12.20 10.75 5.63
N LEU A 110 -12.71 9.53 5.50
CA LEU A 110 -11.90 8.36 5.18
C LEU A 110 -11.23 8.47 3.81
N ASP A 111 -11.97 8.86 2.79
CA ASP A 111 -11.44 9.04 1.44
C ASP A 111 -10.33 10.10 1.44
N LYS A 112 -10.54 11.23 2.14
CA LYS A 112 -9.52 12.26 2.28
C LYS A 112 -8.28 11.77 3.02
N LEU A 113 -8.46 11.01 4.11
CA LEU A 113 -7.34 10.44 4.86
C LEU A 113 -6.52 9.49 3.98
N HIS A 114 -7.20 8.63 3.22
CA HIS A 114 -6.54 7.72 2.29
C HIS A 114 -5.81 8.46 1.17
N GLU A 115 -6.41 9.51 0.59
CA GLU A 115 -5.78 10.33 -0.44
C GLU A 115 -4.52 11.04 0.08
N THR A 116 -4.58 11.62 1.28
CA THR A 116 -3.40 12.25 1.90
C THR A 116 -2.30 11.25 2.21
N ALA A 117 -2.64 10.09 2.79
CA ALA A 117 -1.68 9.03 3.07
C ALA A 117 -1.04 8.49 1.78
N ALA A 118 -1.82 8.32 0.72
CA ALA A 118 -1.32 7.88 -0.58
C ALA A 118 -0.41 8.94 -1.25
N ALA A 119 -0.73 10.22 -1.10
CA ALA A 119 0.11 11.31 -1.59
C ALA A 119 1.47 11.35 -0.86
N ASP A 120 1.46 11.21 0.47
CA ASP A 120 2.69 11.17 1.27
C ASP A 120 3.57 9.96 0.91
N LEU A 121 2.97 8.79 0.69
CA LEU A 121 3.69 7.58 0.30
C LEU A 121 4.33 7.70 -1.09
N LYS A 122 3.64 8.34 -2.04
CA LYS A 122 4.20 8.65 -3.36
C LYS A 122 5.36 9.64 -3.25
N ALA A 123 5.21 10.70 -2.46
CA ALA A 123 6.27 11.68 -2.25
C ALA A 123 7.53 11.04 -1.63
N GLN A 124 7.35 10.11 -0.67
CA GLN A 124 8.46 9.34 -0.10
C GLN A 124 9.15 8.46 -1.15
N HIS A 125 8.39 7.73 -1.97
CA HIS A 125 8.96 6.88 -3.02
C HIS A 125 9.71 7.70 -4.08
N GLU A 126 9.19 8.87 -4.48
CA GLU A 126 9.88 9.78 -5.40
C GLU A 126 11.17 10.33 -4.79
N ALA A 127 11.16 10.69 -3.50
CA ALA A 127 12.35 11.13 -2.79
C ALA A 127 13.40 10.01 -2.67
N GLU A 128 12.98 8.78 -2.34
CA GLU A 128 13.87 7.61 -2.30
C GLU A 128 14.46 7.33 -3.69
N GLN A 129 13.65 7.37 -4.74
CA GLN A 129 14.13 7.20 -6.11
C GLN A 129 15.14 8.28 -6.52
N ALA A 130 14.91 9.54 -6.12
CA ALA A 130 15.88 10.62 -6.34
C ALA A 130 17.20 10.35 -5.61
N THR A 131 17.15 9.96 -4.33
CA THR A 131 18.37 9.63 -3.58
C THR A 131 19.11 8.42 -4.15
N GLN A 132 18.39 7.41 -4.64
CA GLN A 132 18.98 6.26 -5.31
C GLN A 132 19.63 6.65 -6.63
N ALA A 133 18.98 7.52 -7.41
CA ALA A 133 19.53 8.05 -8.65
C ALA A 133 20.83 8.84 -8.37
N GLU A 134 20.84 9.69 -7.34
CA GLU A 134 22.03 10.43 -6.89
C GLU A 134 23.16 9.49 -6.45
N GLN A 135 22.87 8.48 -5.62
CA GLN A 135 23.86 7.49 -5.19
C GLN A 135 24.41 6.69 -6.38
N SER A 136 23.55 6.29 -7.32
CA SER A 136 24.00 5.57 -8.52
C SER A 136 24.85 6.44 -9.44
N ALA A 137 24.56 7.73 -9.53
CA ALA A 137 25.36 8.69 -10.27
C ALA A 137 26.71 8.91 -9.57
N ALA A 138 26.73 9.07 -8.25
CA ALA A 138 27.94 9.20 -7.45
C ALA A 138 28.85 7.98 -7.59
N GLN A 139 28.30 6.75 -7.46
CA GLN A 139 29.06 5.51 -7.66
C GLN A 139 29.64 5.39 -9.08
N ARG A 140 28.89 5.81 -10.11
CA ARG A 140 29.40 5.83 -11.50
C ARG A 140 30.54 6.82 -11.67
N LEU A 141 30.47 7.98 -11.02
CA LEU A 141 31.55 8.96 -11.03
C LEU A 141 32.78 8.41 -10.32
N GLU A 142 32.63 7.84 -9.12
CA GLU A 142 33.73 7.23 -8.37
C GLU A 142 34.39 6.09 -9.16
N HIS A 143 33.61 5.19 -9.75
CA HIS A 143 34.15 4.11 -10.59
C HIS A 143 34.87 4.67 -11.83
N MET A 144 34.34 5.72 -12.45
CA MET A 144 34.98 6.35 -13.61
C MET A 144 36.27 7.07 -13.21
N GLU A 145 36.31 7.73 -12.05
CA GLU A 145 37.50 8.38 -11.50
C GLU A 145 38.60 7.36 -11.18
N LEU A 146 38.23 6.24 -10.57
CA LEU A 146 39.15 5.13 -10.27
C LEU A 146 39.73 4.54 -11.56
N ASP A 147 38.87 4.26 -12.54
CA ASP A 147 39.30 3.76 -13.86
C ASP A 147 40.24 4.74 -14.57
N ASN A 148 39.97 6.05 -14.48
CA ASN A 148 40.82 7.07 -15.11
C ASN A 148 42.18 7.17 -14.41
N ALA A 149 42.21 7.19 -13.07
CA ALA A 149 43.45 7.21 -12.29
C ALA A 149 44.30 5.95 -12.57
N LEU A 150 43.67 4.77 -12.61
CA LEU A 150 44.34 3.51 -12.97
C LEU A 150 44.96 3.61 -14.35
N ALA A 151 44.21 4.09 -15.34
CA ALA A 151 44.67 4.22 -16.71
C ALA A 151 45.85 5.20 -16.84
N GLN A 152 45.82 6.33 -16.11
CA GLN A 152 46.92 7.31 -16.07
C GLN A 152 48.18 6.73 -15.43
N GLN A 153 48.07 6.03 -14.31
CA GLN A 153 49.20 5.41 -13.63
C GLN A 153 49.77 4.24 -14.46
N ALA A 154 48.92 3.40 -15.03
CA ALA A 154 49.31 2.33 -15.94
C ALA A 154 49.99 2.86 -17.21
N ALA A 155 49.59 4.04 -17.73
CA ALA A 155 50.27 4.65 -18.88
C ALA A 155 51.71 5.08 -18.57
N GLY A 156 52.05 5.32 -17.30
CA GLY A 156 53.42 5.56 -16.85
C GLY A 156 54.31 4.30 -16.86
N LEU A 157 53.73 3.10 -16.98
CA LEU A 157 54.43 1.82 -16.96
C LEU A 157 54.58 1.24 -18.38
N LYS A 158 55.80 0.79 -18.70
CA LYS A 158 56.09 0.11 -19.98
C LYS A 158 55.85 -1.39 -19.86
N PHE A 159 54.61 -1.81 -20.11
CA PHE A 159 54.24 -3.22 -20.22
C PHE A 159 54.85 -3.84 -21.47
N SER A 160 55.18 -5.13 -21.40
CA SER A 160 55.73 -5.88 -22.55
C SER A 160 54.68 -6.23 -23.61
N SER A 161 53.39 -6.20 -23.25
CA SER A 161 52.25 -6.48 -24.13
C SER A 161 51.00 -5.71 -23.69
N GLU A 162 50.08 -5.43 -24.62
CA GLU A 162 48.75 -4.90 -24.27
C GLU A 162 47.95 -5.87 -23.39
N SER A 163 48.15 -7.18 -23.54
CA SER A 163 47.50 -8.19 -22.70
C SER A 163 47.93 -8.08 -21.24
N ALA A 164 49.23 -7.88 -20.98
CA ALA A 164 49.76 -7.68 -19.63
C ALA A 164 49.21 -6.40 -18.98
N ARG A 165 49.05 -5.33 -19.77
CA ARG A 165 48.43 -4.09 -19.33
C ARG A 165 46.95 -4.29 -18.95
N GLN A 166 46.17 -4.99 -19.77
CA GLN A 166 44.76 -5.24 -19.47
C GLN A 166 44.57 -6.16 -18.26
N TYR A 167 45.40 -7.20 -18.14
CA TYR A 167 45.36 -8.10 -16.98
C TYR A 167 45.67 -7.36 -15.69
N PHE A 168 46.70 -6.51 -15.70
CA PHE A 168 47.03 -5.64 -14.56
C PHE A 168 45.87 -4.71 -14.18
N LEU A 169 45.24 -4.07 -15.16
CA LEU A 169 44.08 -3.19 -14.91
C LEU A 169 42.88 -3.96 -14.34
N ALA A 170 42.58 -5.16 -14.86
CA ALA A 170 41.51 -6.01 -14.33
C ALA A 170 41.79 -6.41 -12.87
N GLN A 171 43.02 -6.84 -12.58
CA GLN A 171 43.42 -7.23 -11.23
C GLN A 171 43.39 -6.05 -10.25
N CYS A 172 43.67 -4.83 -10.73
CA CYS A 172 43.56 -3.62 -9.92
C CYS A 172 42.10 -3.23 -9.63
N LYS A 173 41.18 -3.50 -10.54
CA LYS A 173 39.74 -3.33 -10.30
C LYS A 173 39.20 -4.35 -9.29
N GLU A 174 39.73 -5.58 -9.29
CA GLU A 174 39.34 -6.62 -8.33
C GLU A 174 39.83 -6.37 -6.90
N GLN A 175 40.95 -5.67 -6.73
CA GLN A 175 41.52 -5.37 -5.41
C GLN A 175 40.91 -4.12 -4.74
N ASP A 176 40.00 -3.40 -5.41
CA ASP A 176 39.33 -2.18 -4.90
C ASP A 176 40.29 -1.23 -4.18
N PHE A 177 41.40 -0.86 -4.84
CA PHE A 177 42.37 0.04 -4.24
C PHE A 177 41.75 1.41 -3.95
N ALA A 178 41.96 1.92 -2.73
CA ALA A 178 41.42 3.21 -2.32
C ALA A 178 42.09 4.37 -3.07
N LEU A 179 41.27 5.30 -3.57
CA LEU A 179 41.71 6.57 -4.15
C LEU A 179 42.05 7.56 -3.03
N GLN A 180 43.27 8.11 -3.02
CA GLN A 180 43.61 9.29 -2.20
C GLN A 180 44.23 10.37 -3.08
N GLY A 181 43.53 11.50 -3.23
CA GLY A 181 44.06 12.67 -3.95
C GLY A 181 44.40 12.43 -5.43
N GLY A 182 43.68 11.52 -6.10
CA GLY A 182 43.93 11.19 -7.51
C GLY A 182 45.06 10.19 -7.75
N GLN A 183 45.65 9.62 -6.70
CA GLN A 183 46.58 8.50 -6.78
C GLN A 183 46.02 7.28 -6.04
N ILE A 184 46.30 6.10 -6.59
CA ILE A 184 45.88 4.83 -6.04
C ILE A 184 46.92 4.38 -5.02
N VAL A 185 46.52 4.36 -3.74
CA VAL A 185 47.44 4.01 -2.65
C VAL A 185 47.72 2.50 -2.70
N GLY A 186 48.99 2.10 -2.64
CA GLY A 186 49.42 0.70 -2.66
C GLY A 186 49.66 0.11 -4.06
N LEU A 187 49.38 0.86 -5.14
CA LEU A 187 49.64 0.39 -6.50
C LEU A 187 51.14 0.14 -6.76
N ASP A 188 52.03 0.97 -6.21
CA ASP A 188 53.49 0.82 -6.38
C ASP A 188 54.04 -0.47 -5.77
N ASP A 189 53.54 -0.87 -4.60
CA ASP A 189 53.91 -2.15 -3.98
C ASP A 189 53.35 -3.33 -4.76
N TYR A 190 52.14 -3.18 -5.32
CA TYR A 190 51.53 -4.18 -6.18
C TYR A 190 52.31 -4.35 -7.50
N ILE A 191 52.76 -3.25 -8.11
CA ILE A 191 53.63 -3.30 -9.30
C ILE A 191 54.94 -4.02 -9.00
N ARG A 192 55.50 -3.86 -7.79
CA ARG A 192 56.71 -4.57 -7.37
C ARG A 192 56.46 -6.07 -7.25
N ALA A 193 55.39 -6.48 -6.57
CA ALA A 193 54.99 -7.88 -6.46
C ALA A 193 54.65 -8.50 -7.82
N PHE A 194 53.99 -7.73 -8.70
CA PHE A 194 53.66 -8.17 -10.06
C PHE A 194 54.91 -8.39 -10.92
N LYS A 195 55.94 -7.55 -10.77
CA LYS A 195 57.26 -7.76 -11.40
C LYS A 195 57.97 -9.02 -10.89
N GLU A 196 57.80 -9.35 -9.61
CA GLU A 196 58.38 -10.57 -9.01
C GLU A 196 57.64 -11.83 -9.48
N HIS A 197 56.32 -11.76 -9.61
CA HIS A 197 55.48 -12.88 -10.05
C HIS A 197 55.53 -13.10 -11.56
N ASP A 198 55.60 -12.04 -12.36
CA ASP A 198 55.70 -12.11 -13.81
C ASP A 198 56.82 -11.19 -14.35
N PRO A 199 58.09 -11.65 -14.31
CA PRO A 199 59.25 -10.85 -14.70
C PRO A 199 59.28 -10.50 -16.20
N SER A 200 58.42 -11.12 -17.03
CA SER A 200 58.33 -10.84 -18.47
C SER A 200 57.25 -9.81 -18.81
N ALA A 201 56.35 -9.48 -17.88
CA ALA A 201 55.18 -8.63 -18.14
C ALA A 201 55.48 -7.12 -18.13
N ILE A 202 56.54 -6.68 -17.45
CA ILE A 202 56.94 -5.28 -17.35
C ILE A 202 58.41 -5.16 -17.75
N LEU A 203 58.69 -4.40 -18.82
CA LEU A 203 60.05 -4.23 -19.31
C LEU A 203 60.86 -3.38 -18.30
N PRO A 204 62.08 -3.80 -17.92
CA PRO A 204 62.99 -2.91 -17.21
C PRO A 204 63.30 -1.72 -18.11
N SER A 205 63.19 -0.50 -17.58
CA SER A 205 63.53 0.72 -18.30
C SER A 205 65.03 0.74 -18.61
N GLY A 206 65.39 0.22 -19.79
CA GLY A 206 66.73 0.35 -20.39
C GLY A 206 67.59 -0.91 -20.50
N GLY A 207 67.03 -2.13 -20.44
CA GLY A 207 67.79 -3.35 -20.72
C GLY A 207 67.58 -3.84 -22.15
N LEU A 208 68.66 -4.08 -22.92
CA LEU A 208 68.59 -4.70 -24.25
C LEU A 208 67.75 -5.99 -24.21
N PRO A 209 66.96 -6.31 -25.25
CA PRO A 209 66.22 -7.56 -25.32
C PRO A 209 67.19 -8.76 -25.23
N GLN A 210 67.07 -9.57 -24.19
CA GLN A 210 67.72 -10.88 -24.14
C GLN A 210 66.86 -11.90 -24.88
N PHE A 211 67.29 -12.27 -26.08
CA PHE A 211 66.77 -13.44 -26.77
C PHE A 211 67.38 -14.70 -26.14
N THR A 212 66.75 -15.30 -25.14
CA THR A 212 67.12 -16.65 -24.69
C THR A 212 66.42 -17.68 -25.57
N ALA A 213 66.97 -17.93 -26.76
CA ALA A 213 66.65 -19.11 -27.54
C ALA A 213 67.86 -19.50 -28.40
N SER A 214 68.86 -20.13 -27.78
CA SER A 214 69.74 -21.03 -28.54
C SER A 214 68.95 -22.30 -28.81
N ALA A 215 68.39 -22.43 -30.02
CA ALA A 215 67.94 -23.73 -30.50
C ALA A 215 69.16 -24.65 -30.61
N THR A 216 69.26 -25.63 -29.71
CA THR A 216 70.29 -26.67 -29.77
C THR A 216 69.94 -27.66 -30.89
N GLY A 217 70.07 -27.22 -32.14
CA GLY A 217 70.09 -28.10 -33.31
C GLY A 217 71.52 -28.50 -33.60
N SER A 218 71.84 -29.78 -33.43
CA SER A 218 73.14 -30.34 -33.85
C SER A 218 73.41 -29.99 -35.33
N PRO A 219 74.64 -29.57 -35.70
CA PRO A 219 74.94 -29.27 -37.10
C PRO A 219 74.78 -30.53 -37.96
N LEU A 220 74.02 -30.42 -39.05
CA LEU A 220 73.84 -31.48 -40.05
C LEU A 220 75.22 -32.01 -40.51
N ALA A 221 75.39 -33.33 -40.41
CA ALA A 221 76.61 -34.01 -40.84
C ALA A 221 76.88 -33.77 -42.33
N ALA A 222 78.14 -33.52 -42.69
CA ALA A 222 78.57 -33.11 -44.03
C ALA A 222 78.10 -34.03 -45.18
N ARG A 223 77.76 -35.29 -44.90
CA ARG A 223 77.26 -36.26 -45.88
C ARG A 223 75.85 -36.00 -46.42
N GLN A 224 75.07 -35.12 -45.79
CA GLN A 224 73.73 -34.75 -46.27
C GLN A 224 73.72 -33.53 -47.19
N ARG A 225 74.82 -32.75 -47.27
CA ARG A 225 74.89 -31.58 -48.17
C ARG A 225 74.97 -31.97 -49.64
N ASP A 226 75.75 -33.00 -49.96
CA ASP A 226 75.96 -33.44 -51.35
C ASP A 226 74.70 -34.09 -51.95
N ALA A 227 73.91 -34.79 -51.12
CA ALA A 227 72.66 -35.43 -51.55
C ALA A 227 71.55 -34.42 -51.90
N ILE A 228 71.54 -33.25 -51.26
CA ILE A 228 70.55 -32.19 -51.53
C ILE A 228 70.98 -31.38 -52.77
N ALA A 229 72.28 -31.19 -52.99
CA ALA A 229 72.80 -30.51 -54.17
C ALA A 229 72.56 -31.31 -55.48
N ASP A 230 72.62 -32.64 -55.43
CA ASP A 230 72.39 -33.48 -56.61
C ASP A 230 70.89 -33.62 -56.97
N ALA A 231 69.99 -33.36 -56.02
CA ALA A 231 68.53 -33.37 -56.25
C ALA A 231 68.01 -32.12 -56.98
N PHE A 232 68.81 -31.06 -57.12
CA PHE A 232 68.42 -29.78 -57.73
C PHE A 232 69.12 -29.48 -59.07
N LYS A 233 69.79 -30.46 -59.68
CA LYS A 233 70.30 -30.32 -61.05
C LYS A 233 69.13 -30.26 -62.05
N PRO A 234 69.04 -29.22 -62.90
CA PRO A 234 68.01 -29.16 -63.93
C PRO A 234 68.25 -30.30 -64.93
N LYS A 235 67.20 -31.11 -65.18
CA LYS A 235 67.20 -32.01 -66.33
C LYS A 235 67.05 -31.15 -67.59
N GLY A 236 68.10 -31.10 -68.40
CA GLY A 236 68.02 -30.62 -69.78
C GLY A 236 67.12 -31.52 -70.62
#